data_AF-A0A966CY09-F1
#
_entry.id   AF-A0A966CY09-F1
#
_cell.length_a   1.000
_cell.length_b   1.000
_cell.length_c   1.000
_cell.angle_alpha   90.00
_cell.angle_beta   90.00
_cell.angle_gamma   90.00
#
_symmetry.space_group_name_H-M   'P 1'
#
loop_
_entity.id
_entity.type
_entity.pdbx_description
1 polymer ?
#
loop_
_entity_poly.entity_id
_entity_poly.type
_entity_poly.pdbx_seq_one_letter_code
_entity_poly.pdbx_strand_id
1 'polypeptide(L)'
;MIDRGRRLVEIVAILGSLVLVGAVLQVGCGGSDDFDEPEAHVMGSLWSEVYSTIIAAEQADHTYLKALTSDNATSRWGCFGKSDGGLYLEETRTNGTVDLTTVDFLASQEPCKWPLGLYGQIGVCHQCANRGLYYTGKTVAKARGYAFFAAIYGTYGFTGWPYGSYALELCLQKAPEPQGLNATRVEVTAGSKRSERALFEAWFGHPVHVEPDSKAKASDLWRGYLNELLILLVEKHLGPDRAYALAPEMVEAQNRLLENKADLDDRWETGEMSRQAYMDELEIHLGEFARRCQALLGGDEYRAVFGMEFWENVRIPDIVDSSVGIN
;
A
#
# COMPACT_ATOMS: atom_id res chain seq x y z
N MET A 1 -58.15 25.90 -32.38
CA MET A 1 -59.07 26.48 -31.36
C MET A 1 -58.43 26.24 -30.00
N ILE A 2 -58.25 27.25 -29.13
CA ILE A 2 -59.29 27.96 -28.34
C ILE A 2 -59.96 26.92 -27.42
N ASP A 3 -59.84 27.02 -26.09
CA ASP A 3 -60.07 28.25 -25.31
C ASP A 3 -59.02 28.60 -24.21
N ARG A 4 -59.20 29.75 -23.53
CA ARG A 4 -58.34 30.32 -22.47
C ARG A 4 -59.14 30.82 -21.26
N GLY A 5 -58.68 30.50 -20.05
CA GLY A 5 -58.79 31.39 -18.88
C GLY A 5 -59.14 30.73 -17.54
N ARG A 6 -58.96 31.35 -16.37
CA ARG A 6 -58.11 32.45 -15.86
C ARG A 6 -58.56 32.74 -14.40
N ARG A 7 -57.68 32.57 -13.39
CA ARG A 7 -57.70 33.05 -11.96
C ARG A 7 -56.55 32.31 -11.22
N LEU A 8 -55.51 32.92 -10.64
CA LEU A 8 -55.06 34.32 -10.50
C LEU A 8 -55.75 35.18 -9.41
N VAL A 9 -54.91 35.92 -8.65
CA VAL A 9 -55.19 36.82 -7.49
C VAL A 9 -55.44 36.05 -6.17
N GLU A 10 -54.89 36.40 -4.99
CA GLU A 10 -53.81 37.33 -4.53
C GLU A 10 -52.37 36.66 -4.53
N ILE A 11 -51.18 37.22 -4.17
CA ILE A 11 -50.63 38.49 -3.61
C ILE A 11 -50.38 38.52 -2.06
N VAL A 12 -49.23 38.90 -1.45
CA VAL A 12 -47.78 38.99 -1.82
C VAL A 12 -46.89 39.20 -0.54
N ALA A 13 -45.54 39.22 -0.66
CA ALA A 13 -44.50 39.56 0.35
C ALA A 13 -44.15 38.46 1.41
N ILE A 14 -42.98 38.44 2.09
CA ILE A 14 -41.88 39.44 2.32
C ILE A 14 -40.48 38.85 1.99
N LEU A 15 -39.51 39.73 1.65
CA LEU A 15 -38.07 39.44 1.51
C LEU A 15 -37.21 40.36 2.42
N GLY A 16 -36.06 39.87 2.88
CA GLY A 16 -35.00 40.64 3.54
C GLY A 16 -35.13 40.82 5.07
N SER A 17 -34.09 41.19 5.84
CA SER A 17 -32.65 41.37 5.54
C SER A 17 -31.84 41.49 6.85
N LEU A 18 -30.59 40.97 6.91
CA LEU A 18 -29.51 41.31 7.87
C LEU A 18 -28.22 40.61 7.37
N VAL A 19 -27.08 41.20 6.95
CA VAL A 19 -26.32 42.47 7.19
C VAL A 19 -25.07 42.23 8.06
N LEU A 20 -23.89 42.67 7.57
CA LEU A 20 -22.56 42.50 8.16
C LEU A 20 -22.25 43.52 9.28
N VAL A 21 -21.52 43.05 10.30
CA VAL A 21 -20.50 43.75 11.11
C VAL A 21 -19.50 42.66 11.57
N GLY A 22 -18.20 42.83 11.76
CA GLY A 22 -17.26 43.96 11.61
C GLY A 22 -15.81 43.43 11.74
N ALA A 23 -14.78 44.29 11.75
CA ALA A 23 -13.40 43.88 11.48
C ALA A 23 -12.35 44.23 12.57
N VAL A 24 -11.23 43.49 12.53
CA VAL A 24 -9.87 43.83 13.04
C VAL A 24 -9.66 43.95 14.56
N LEU A 25 -8.66 43.20 15.05
CA LEU A 25 -7.55 43.76 15.84
C LEU A 25 -6.28 42.88 15.69
N GLN A 26 -5.12 43.48 15.98
CA GLN A 26 -3.77 42.90 15.92
C GLN A 26 -3.01 43.34 17.19
N VAL A 27 -1.70 43.04 17.31
CA VAL A 27 -0.81 43.26 18.50
C VAL A 27 -0.96 42.14 19.55
N GLY A 28 0.11 41.62 20.17
CA GLY A 28 1.54 41.95 20.05
C GLY A 28 2.50 40.91 20.64
N CYS A 29 3.79 41.27 20.75
CA CYS A 29 4.91 40.37 21.02
C CYS A 29 5.27 40.22 22.51
N GLY A 30 6.02 39.16 22.86
CA GLY A 30 6.85 39.09 24.08
C GLY A 30 6.98 37.68 24.67
N GLY A 31 8.18 37.32 25.15
CA GLY A 31 8.42 36.08 25.91
C GLY A 31 9.60 35.24 25.40
N SER A 32 10.81 35.62 25.77
CA SER A 32 11.98 34.74 25.81
C SER A 32 12.15 34.20 27.22
N ASP A 33 12.61 32.96 27.39
CA ASP A 33 13.33 32.51 28.58
C ASP A 33 14.32 31.40 28.17
N ASP A 34 15.49 31.41 28.80
CA ASP A 34 16.63 30.54 28.47
C ASP A 34 16.50 29.13 29.06
N PHE A 35 17.11 28.14 28.41
CA PHE A 35 17.55 26.90 29.05
C PHE A 35 18.94 26.52 28.53
N ASP A 36 19.92 26.55 29.44
CA ASP A 36 21.29 26.10 29.18
C ASP A 36 21.34 24.60 28.84
N GLU A 37 22.18 24.23 27.88
CA GLU A 37 22.70 22.86 27.82
C GLU A 37 23.74 22.63 28.91
N PRO A 38 23.87 21.37 29.38
CA PRO A 38 25.20 20.76 29.31
C PRO A 38 25.20 19.47 28.48
N GLU A 39 26.31 19.25 27.76
CA GLU A 39 26.51 18.21 26.74
C GLU A 39 26.64 16.77 27.29
N ALA A 40 26.85 15.83 26.35
CA ALA A 40 27.55 14.53 26.47
C ALA A 40 26.73 13.20 26.56
N HIS A 41 26.08 12.88 25.44
CA HIS A 41 26.07 11.57 24.74
C HIS A 41 25.69 10.24 25.44
N VAL A 42 24.70 9.52 24.88
CA VAL A 42 24.88 8.16 24.29
C VAL A 42 23.91 7.95 23.09
N MET A 43 24.48 7.68 21.91
CA MET A 43 23.95 6.96 20.72
C MET A 43 22.42 6.92 20.40
N GLY A 44 22.02 7.68 19.38
CA GLY A 44 21.35 7.14 18.18
C GLY A 44 19.94 6.52 18.28
N SER A 45 18.90 7.36 18.36
CA SER A 45 17.52 6.96 18.05
C SER A 45 17.11 7.43 16.65
N LEU A 46 16.51 6.54 15.85
CA LEU A 46 16.18 6.78 14.44
C LEU A 46 14.77 6.26 14.16
N TRP A 47 13.84 7.20 14.08
CA TRP A 47 12.41 6.93 13.90
C TRP A 47 12.12 6.73 12.42
N SER A 48 11.31 5.74 12.06
CA SER A 48 10.69 5.66 10.73
C SER A 48 9.19 5.95 10.82
N GLU A 49 8.66 6.62 9.80
CA GLU A 49 7.27 7.12 9.70
C GLU A 49 6.77 6.92 8.27
N VAL A 50 5.47 6.65 8.08
CA VAL A 50 4.89 6.46 6.74
C VAL A 50 3.78 7.48 6.43
N TYR A 51 3.75 7.98 5.18
CA TYR A 51 2.92 9.08 4.66
C TYR A 51 2.00 8.70 3.49
N SER A 52 0.77 9.21 3.43
CA SER A 52 -0.23 8.88 2.40
C SER A 52 -0.84 10.02 1.55
N THR A 53 -0.78 9.89 0.21
CA THR A 53 -1.47 10.78 -0.75
C THR A 53 -2.52 10.07 -1.61
N ILE A 54 -3.27 10.81 -2.43
CA ILE A 54 -4.54 10.41 -3.06
C ILE A 54 -4.63 10.90 -4.54
N ILE A 55 -5.18 10.07 -5.45
CA ILE A 55 -6.12 10.34 -6.57
C ILE A 55 -6.20 9.15 -7.53
N ALA A 56 -7.43 8.80 -7.97
CA ALA A 56 -7.85 7.51 -8.55
C ALA A 56 -7.63 6.33 -7.58
N ALA A 57 -6.41 6.25 -7.02
CA ALA A 57 -6.20 6.07 -5.59
C ALA A 57 -6.92 7.17 -4.75
N GLU A 58 -8.24 7.35 -4.90
CA GLU A 58 -9.07 8.16 -4.01
C GLU A 58 -9.43 7.41 -2.73
N GLN A 59 -9.45 6.08 -2.81
CA GLN A 59 -9.68 5.17 -1.69
C GLN A 59 -8.51 4.23 -1.38
N ALA A 60 -7.54 4.11 -2.30
CA ALA A 60 -6.24 3.60 -1.94
C ALA A 60 -5.41 4.75 -1.37
N ASP A 61 -4.82 4.56 -0.21
CA ASP A 61 -3.81 5.49 0.29
C ASP A 61 -2.48 5.21 -0.43
N HIS A 62 -1.75 6.24 -0.84
CA HIS A 62 -0.32 6.04 -1.14
C HIS A 62 0.47 5.79 0.17
N THR A 63 1.71 5.31 0.08
CA THR A 63 2.59 5.16 1.25
C THR A 63 4.05 5.42 0.91
N TYR A 64 4.70 6.32 1.64
CA TYR A 64 6.13 6.66 1.50
C TYR A 64 6.85 6.51 2.83
N LEU A 65 8.08 5.99 2.81
CA LEU A 65 8.94 5.94 3.99
C LEU A 65 9.60 7.29 4.23
N LYS A 66 9.59 7.74 5.49
CA LYS A 66 10.40 8.83 6.05
C LYS A 66 11.17 8.28 7.24
N ALA A 67 12.32 8.88 7.54
CA ALA A 67 12.93 8.77 8.87
C ALA A 67 13.19 10.16 9.47
N LEU A 68 13.04 10.26 10.79
CA LEU A 68 13.46 11.41 11.59
C LEU A 68 14.66 11.02 12.45
N THR A 69 15.74 11.78 12.32
CA THR A 69 16.96 11.59 13.10
C THR A 69 16.91 12.42 14.40
N SER A 70 17.81 12.12 15.35
CA SER A 70 17.89 12.86 16.62
C SER A 70 18.29 14.33 16.48
N ASP A 71 18.98 14.70 15.40
CA ASP A 71 19.29 16.08 14.99
C ASP A 71 18.19 16.72 14.12
N ASN A 72 17.00 16.11 14.07
CA ASN A 72 15.83 16.56 13.31
C ASN A 72 16.03 16.62 11.78
N ALA A 73 17.08 15.99 11.25
CA ALA A 73 17.21 15.73 9.82
C ALA A 73 16.15 14.72 9.37
N THR A 74 15.73 14.82 8.10
CA THR A 74 14.63 14.02 7.55
C THR A 74 15.09 13.27 6.31
N SER A 75 15.29 11.96 6.41
CA SER A 75 15.42 11.08 5.24
C SER A 75 14.04 10.73 4.69
N ARG A 76 13.91 10.54 3.36
CA ARG A 76 12.68 10.07 2.71
C ARG A 76 13.04 9.18 1.53
N TRP A 77 12.24 8.13 1.30
CA TRP A 77 12.44 7.19 0.21
C TRP A 77 11.26 7.22 -0.75
N GLY A 78 11.57 7.37 -2.04
CA GLY A 78 10.59 7.65 -3.07
C GLY A 78 9.95 6.39 -3.65
N CYS A 79 8.82 5.96 -3.10
CA CYS A 79 8.04 4.85 -3.66
C CYS A 79 7.47 5.26 -5.01
N PHE A 80 8.09 4.78 -6.10
CA PHE A 80 7.75 5.12 -7.49
C PHE A 80 7.72 6.63 -7.78
N GLY A 81 8.73 7.37 -7.31
CA GLY A 81 8.98 8.76 -7.72
C GLY A 81 8.27 9.86 -6.92
N LYS A 82 7.45 9.53 -5.92
CA LYS A 82 6.92 10.46 -4.90
C LYS A 82 7.41 10.05 -3.51
N SER A 83 7.51 10.99 -2.58
CA SER A 83 8.07 10.75 -1.23
C SER A 83 7.43 11.58 -0.10
N ASP A 84 6.30 12.24 -0.33
CA ASP A 84 5.73 13.22 0.59
C ASP A 84 4.19 13.40 0.48
N GLY A 85 3.65 14.15 1.44
CA GLY A 85 2.22 14.42 1.62
C GLY A 85 1.48 13.32 2.39
N GLY A 86 0.55 13.70 3.28
CA GLY A 86 -0.32 12.74 3.97
C GLY A 86 -0.36 12.80 5.49
N LEU A 87 -0.94 11.75 6.08
CA LEU A 87 -1.01 11.51 7.53
C LEU A 87 -0.02 10.41 7.96
N TYR A 88 0.33 10.41 9.25
CA TYR A 88 1.21 9.41 9.85
C TYR A 88 0.47 8.12 10.22
N LEU A 89 1.06 6.97 9.89
CA LEU A 89 0.63 5.65 10.38
C LEU A 89 1.36 5.31 11.70
N GLU A 90 0.82 5.69 12.84
CA GLU A 90 1.43 5.49 14.17
C GLU A 90 1.73 3.99 14.49
N GLU A 91 1.00 3.04 13.88
CA GLU A 91 1.33 1.62 14.05
C GLU A 91 2.64 1.21 13.35
N THR A 92 3.07 1.94 12.32
CA THR A 92 4.37 1.74 11.64
C THR A 92 5.55 2.31 12.43
N ARG A 93 5.31 3.32 13.28
CA ARG A 93 6.34 4.11 13.98
C ARG A 93 7.29 3.25 14.84
N THR A 94 8.59 3.50 14.75
CA THR A 94 9.63 2.73 15.46
C THR A 94 10.32 3.53 16.57
N ASN A 95 10.03 3.20 17.83
CA ASN A 95 10.67 3.78 19.01
C ASN A 95 12.02 3.07 19.30
N GLY A 96 13.05 3.31 18.48
CA GLY A 96 14.36 2.67 18.68
C GLY A 96 15.41 3.03 17.64
N THR A 97 16.49 2.26 17.58
CA THR A 97 17.52 2.35 16.52
C THR A 97 17.12 1.44 15.36
N VAL A 98 16.70 2.04 14.25
CA VAL A 98 16.52 1.34 12.96
C VAL A 98 17.77 1.57 12.09
N ASP A 99 18.28 0.51 11.47
CA ASP A 99 19.38 0.64 10.51
C ASP A 99 18.91 1.28 9.20
N LEU A 100 19.10 2.59 9.09
CA LEU A 100 18.73 3.34 7.89
C LEU A 100 19.58 2.98 6.66
N THR A 101 20.73 2.33 6.82
CA THR A 101 21.53 1.78 5.70
C THR A 101 20.77 0.64 5.04
N THR A 102 20.22 -0.26 5.86
CA THR A 102 19.41 -1.37 5.40
C THR A 102 18.04 -0.89 4.89
N VAL A 103 17.38 0.07 5.55
CA VAL A 103 16.13 0.67 5.04
C VAL A 103 16.34 1.31 3.67
N ASP A 104 17.43 2.08 3.48
CA ASP A 104 17.75 2.69 2.20
C ASP A 104 18.02 1.62 1.12
N PHE A 105 18.81 0.60 1.44
CA PHE A 105 19.06 -0.49 0.49
C PHE A 105 17.76 -1.15 0.01
N LEU A 106 16.87 -1.51 0.93
CA LEU A 106 15.58 -2.16 0.63
C LEU A 106 14.59 -1.25 -0.12
N ALA A 107 14.73 0.08 -0.03
CA ALA A 107 13.80 1.05 -0.58
C ALA A 107 14.29 1.78 -1.84
N SER A 108 15.60 1.90 -2.07
CA SER A 108 16.17 2.78 -3.12
C SER A 108 17.26 2.15 -3.99
N GLN A 109 17.92 1.07 -3.56
CA GLN A 109 19.11 0.51 -4.21
C GLN A 109 18.83 -0.77 -5.01
N GLU A 110 19.68 -1.08 -5.99
CA GLU A 110 19.54 -2.30 -6.81
C GLU A 110 19.96 -3.56 -6.02
N PRO A 111 19.22 -4.68 -6.09
CA PRO A 111 18.08 -4.98 -6.98
C PRO A 111 16.70 -4.73 -6.32
N CYS A 112 16.67 -4.14 -5.12
CA CYS A 112 15.44 -3.92 -4.36
C CYS A 112 14.53 -2.86 -5.00
N LYS A 113 15.16 -1.87 -5.64
CA LYS A 113 14.56 -0.74 -6.33
C LYS A 113 13.62 -1.17 -7.45
N TRP A 114 12.50 -0.49 -7.54
CA TRP A 114 11.48 -0.74 -8.56
C TRP A 114 11.47 0.38 -9.62
N PRO A 115 11.58 0.05 -10.92
CA PRO A 115 11.36 1.01 -12.00
C PRO A 115 9.94 1.57 -11.99
N LEU A 116 9.78 2.86 -12.35
CA LEU A 116 8.48 3.53 -12.42
C LEU A 116 7.48 2.83 -13.38
N GLY A 117 7.99 2.19 -14.43
CA GLY A 117 7.18 1.44 -15.39
C GLY A 117 6.33 0.33 -14.75
N LEU A 118 6.88 -0.35 -13.74
CA LEU A 118 6.32 -1.59 -13.14
C LEU A 118 5.28 -1.33 -12.02
N TYR A 119 4.93 -0.07 -11.74
CA TYR A 119 3.84 0.24 -10.81
C TYR A 119 2.53 -0.39 -11.28
N GLY A 120 1.85 -1.14 -10.41
CA GLY A 120 0.66 -1.92 -10.78
C GLY A 120 0.97 -3.24 -11.50
N GLN A 121 2.23 -3.53 -11.85
CA GLN A 121 2.64 -4.84 -12.37
C GLN A 121 3.20 -5.71 -11.25
N ILE A 122 4.05 -5.15 -10.39
CA ILE A 122 4.72 -5.87 -9.28
C ILE A 122 4.25 -5.46 -7.89
N GLY A 123 3.46 -4.41 -7.79
CA GLY A 123 3.08 -3.80 -6.53
C GLY A 123 2.69 -2.34 -6.69
N VAL A 124 2.20 -1.77 -5.60
CA VAL A 124 2.05 -0.32 -5.45
C VAL A 124 2.97 0.18 -4.33
N CYS A 125 2.88 1.46 -4.02
CA CYS A 125 3.58 2.10 -2.91
C CYS A 125 3.46 1.36 -1.56
N HIS A 126 2.35 0.67 -1.29
CA HIS A 126 2.16 -0.18 -0.10
C HIS A 126 3.28 -1.21 0.05
N GLN A 127 3.51 -2.01 -1.00
CA GLN A 127 4.53 -3.04 -1.02
C GLN A 127 5.95 -2.43 -0.96
N CYS A 128 6.17 -1.31 -1.64
CA CYS A 128 7.45 -0.60 -1.63
C CYS A 128 7.81 -0.07 -0.22
N ALA A 129 6.86 0.55 0.48
CA ALA A 129 7.06 1.00 1.87
C ALA A 129 7.26 -0.20 2.82
N ASN A 130 6.49 -1.28 2.63
CA ASN A 130 6.66 -2.50 3.41
C ASN A 130 8.06 -3.14 3.29
N ARG A 131 8.75 -3.00 2.14
CA ARG A 131 10.15 -3.47 2.00
C ARG A 131 11.07 -2.80 3.00
N GLY A 132 11.07 -1.46 3.08
CA GLY A 132 11.88 -0.75 4.08
C GLY A 132 11.45 -1.04 5.53
N LEU A 133 10.17 -1.33 5.78
CA LEU A 133 9.69 -1.77 7.10
C LEU A 133 10.06 -3.23 7.44
N TYR A 134 10.55 -4.06 6.51
CA TYR A 134 10.67 -5.52 6.67
C TYR A 134 11.31 -5.93 8.02
N TYR A 135 12.49 -5.42 8.33
CA TYR A 135 13.22 -5.79 9.55
C TYR A 135 12.51 -5.34 10.84
N THR A 136 11.69 -4.27 10.80
CA THR A 136 10.89 -3.80 11.94
C THR A 136 9.77 -4.78 12.33
N GLY A 137 9.41 -5.70 11.44
CA GLY A 137 8.27 -6.62 11.61
C GLY A 137 6.90 -5.97 11.42
N LYS A 138 6.85 -4.68 11.07
CA LYS A 138 5.64 -3.89 10.83
C LYS A 138 5.32 -3.83 9.34
N THR A 139 4.09 -3.47 9.03
CA THR A 139 3.57 -3.22 7.68
C THR A 139 2.61 -2.04 7.73
N VAL A 140 2.32 -1.43 6.57
CA VAL A 140 1.39 -0.30 6.41
C VAL A 140 -0.09 -0.73 6.51
N ALA A 141 -0.40 -1.69 7.38
CA ALA A 141 -1.66 -2.43 7.36
C ALA A 141 -2.91 -1.64 7.79
N LYS A 142 -2.78 -0.36 8.19
CA LYS A 142 -3.90 0.57 8.35
C LYS A 142 -4.08 1.56 7.19
N ALA A 143 -3.19 1.55 6.20
CA ALA A 143 -3.38 2.30 4.97
C ALA A 143 -4.61 1.77 4.21
N ARG A 144 -5.45 2.69 3.72
CA ARG A 144 -6.71 2.37 3.05
C ARG A 144 -6.44 1.64 1.73
N GLY A 145 -7.19 0.56 1.46
CA GLY A 145 -6.93 -0.31 0.30
C GLY A 145 -5.74 -1.26 0.45
N TYR A 146 -4.99 -1.24 1.57
CA TYR A 146 -3.82 -2.11 1.77
C TYR A 146 -4.14 -3.58 1.53
N ALA A 147 -5.14 -4.14 2.22
CA ALA A 147 -5.47 -5.56 2.16
C ALA A 147 -5.90 -6.01 0.75
N PHE A 148 -6.47 -5.10 -0.05
CA PHE A 148 -6.88 -5.40 -1.42
C PHE A 148 -5.64 -5.60 -2.29
N PHE A 149 -4.68 -4.67 -2.26
CA PHE A 149 -3.43 -4.80 -3.00
C PHE A 149 -2.48 -5.86 -2.42
N ALA A 150 -2.55 -6.14 -1.12
CA ALA A 150 -1.82 -7.24 -0.50
C ALA A 150 -2.32 -8.62 -0.97
N ALA A 151 -3.61 -8.77 -1.26
CA ALA A 151 -4.15 -10.00 -1.87
C ALA A 151 -3.68 -10.22 -3.33
N ILE A 152 -3.14 -9.19 -4.00
CA ILE A 152 -2.77 -9.23 -5.42
C ILE A 152 -1.25 -9.29 -5.59
N TYR A 153 -0.52 -8.45 -4.85
CA TYR A 153 0.94 -8.30 -4.93
C TYR A 153 1.67 -8.76 -3.67
N GLY A 154 0.97 -9.38 -2.72
CA GLY A 154 1.56 -9.81 -1.45
C GLY A 154 1.87 -8.64 -0.52
N THR A 155 2.46 -8.97 0.64
CA THR A 155 2.92 -7.99 1.62
C THR A 155 4.03 -7.09 1.07
N TYR A 156 4.95 -7.66 0.28
CA TYR A 156 6.23 -7.04 -0.09
C TYR A 156 6.45 -6.89 -1.60
N GLY A 157 5.42 -7.15 -2.41
CA GLY A 157 5.50 -7.12 -3.86
C GLY A 157 5.63 -8.50 -4.47
N PHE A 158 5.22 -8.59 -5.73
CA PHE A 158 5.22 -9.79 -6.54
C PHE A 158 6.65 -10.34 -6.70
N THR A 159 6.83 -11.64 -6.46
CA THR A 159 8.14 -12.31 -6.55
C THR A 159 8.20 -13.38 -7.66
N GLY A 160 7.10 -13.57 -8.40
CA GLY A 160 6.99 -14.52 -9.51
C GLY A 160 7.63 -14.05 -10.83
N TRP A 161 7.61 -14.94 -11.83
CA TRP A 161 7.92 -14.61 -13.22
C TRP A 161 6.88 -13.61 -13.79
N PRO A 162 7.26 -12.62 -14.61
CA PRO A 162 8.61 -12.36 -15.15
C PRO A 162 9.51 -11.59 -14.17
N TYR A 163 8.92 -10.90 -13.19
CA TYR A 163 9.56 -9.89 -12.35
C TYR A 163 10.44 -10.41 -11.21
N GLY A 164 10.84 -11.69 -11.25
CA GLY A 164 11.60 -12.36 -10.18
C GLY A 164 12.97 -11.72 -9.89
N SER A 165 13.53 -10.92 -10.79
CA SER A 165 14.72 -10.09 -10.55
C SER A 165 14.52 -9.07 -9.42
N TYR A 166 13.29 -8.60 -9.23
CA TYR A 166 12.88 -7.62 -8.20
C TYR A 166 12.29 -8.26 -6.94
N ALA A 167 12.37 -9.59 -6.82
CA ALA A 167 11.87 -10.37 -5.70
C ALA A 167 12.54 -9.95 -4.37
N LEU A 168 11.78 -9.89 -3.27
CA LEU A 168 12.32 -9.43 -1.98
C LEU A 168 13.40 -10.40 -1.45
N GLU A 169 13.31 -11.67 -1.78
CA GLU A 169 14.25 -12.74 -1.46
C GLU A 169 15.65 -12.46 -2.03
N LEU A 170 15.73 -12.02 -3.29
CA LEU A 170 17.00 -11.65 -3.94
C LEU A 170 17.55 -10.32 -3.42
N CYS A 171 16.65 -9.42 -3.02
CA CYS A 171 16.98 -8.16 -2.37
C CYS A 171 17.57 -8.40 -0.96
N LEU A 172 16.94 -9.23 -0.12
CA LEU A 172 17.43 -9.62 1.21
C LEU A 172 18.74 -10.39 1.17
N GLN A 173 19.01 -11.17 0.11
CA GLN A 173 20.30 -11.85 -0.10
C GLN A 173 21.47 -10.89 -0.38
N LYS A 174 21.20 -9.64 -0.75
CA LYS A 174 22.22 -8.61 -1.06
C LYS A 174 22.21 -7.42 -0.10
N ALA A 175 21.20 -7.33 0.77
CA ALA A 175 21.11 -6.28 1.77
C ALA A 175 22.29 -6.36 2.77
N PRO A 176 22.74 -5.21 3.31
CA PRO A 176 23.63 -5.22 4.47
C PRO A 176 23.04 -6.03 5.64
N GLU A 177 23.88 -6.63 6.48
CA GLU A 177 23.41 -7.20 7.74
C GLU A 177 22.90 -6.07 8.66
N PRO A 178 21.65 -6.14 9.16
CA PRO A 178 21.01 -5.01 9.83
C PRO A 178 21.65 -4.68 11.18
N GLN A 179 22.11 -3.44 11.34
CA GLN A 179 22.79 -2.99 12.55
C GLN A 179 21.81 -2.39 13.57
N GLY A 180 21.48 -3.12 14.65
CA GLY A 180 20.72 -2.54 15.75
C GLY A 180 19.89 -3.52 16.59
N LEU A 181 18.84 -2.97 17.22
CA LEU A 181 17.96 -3.71 18.11
C LEU A 181 17.25 -4.85 17.38
N ASN A 182 17.45 -6.07 17.88
CA ASN A 182 16.88 -7.31 17.37
C ASN A 182 17.24 -7.67 15.91
N ALA A 183 18.54 -7.70 15.61
CA ALA A 183 19.08 -8.55 14.53
C ALA A 183 18.72 -10.06 14.72
N THR A 184 18.31 -10.45 15.94
CA THR A 184 17.50 -11.66 16.17
C THR A 184 16.22 -11.61 15.33
N ARG A 185 16.24 -12.38 14.23
CA ARG A 185 15.06 -12.87 13.51
C ARG A 185 13.96 -13.16 14.53
N VAL A 186 12.86 -12.40 14.47
CA VAL A 186 11.79 -12.45 15.48
C VAL A 186 11.28 -13.88 15.58
N GLU A 187 11.62 -14.57 16.66
CA GLU A 187 11.21 -15.96 16.84
C GLU A 187 9.68 -16.00 16.93
N VAL A 188 9.07 -16.60 15.91
CA VAL A 188 7.62 -16.77 15.80
C VAL A 188 7.20 -17.84 16.80
N THR A 189 7.12 -17.43 18.06
CA THR A 189 6.72 -18.27 19.19
C THR A 189 5.37 -18.92 18.88
N ALA A 190 5.30 -20.24 19.02
CA ALA A 190 4.10 -21.01 18.69
C ALA A 190 2.93 -20.56 19.58
N GLY A 191 1.93 -19.92 18.97
CA GLY A 191 0.82 -19.25 19.66
C GLY A 191 0.75 -17.73 19.46
N SER A 192 1.81 -17.11 18.91
CA SER A 192 1.73 -15.73 18.40
C SER A 192 0.82 -15.65 17.17
N LYS A 193 0.05 -14.57 17.02
CA LYS A 193 -0.84 -14.37 15.86
C LYS A 193 -0.03 -14.33 14.57
N ARG A 194 -0.46 -15.08 13.55
CA ARG A 194 0.22 -15.18 12.24
C ARG A 194 0.40 -13.77 11.65
N SER A 195 1.63 -13.30 11.54
CA SER A 195 1.93 -11.99 10.96
C SER A 195 2.12 -12.10 9.44
N GLU A 196 1.96 -10.99 8.72
CA GLU A 196 2.22 -10.93 7.28
C GLU A 196 3.68 -11.28 6.95
N ARG A 197 4.62 -10.86 7.80
CA ARG A 197 6.02 -11.23 7.71
C ARG A 197 6.26 -12.71 8.01
N ALA A 198 5.67 -13.25 9.07
CA ALA A 198 5.82 -14.66 9.43
C ALA A 198 5.25 -15.60 8.35
N LEU A 199 4.16 -15.19 7.69
CA LEU A 199 3.63 -15.89 6.52
C LEU A 199 4.64 -15.83 5.35
N PHE A 200 5.14 -14.65 5.00
CA PHE A 200 6.15 -14.50 3.95
C PHE A 200 7.43 -15.31 4.25
N GLU A 201 7.95 -15.26 5.47
CA GLU A 201 9.12 -16.05 5.89
C GLU A 201 8.85 -17.57 5.89
N ALA A 202 7.60 -18.02 6.07
CA ALA A 202 7.25 -19.44 5.96
C ALA A 202 7.24 -19.96 4.51
N TRP A 203 6.87 -19.11 3.54
CA TRP A 203 6.84 -19.46 2.11
C TRP A 203 8.20 -19.21 1.41
N PHE A 204 8.96 -18.19 1.84
CA PHE A 204 10.15 -17.71 1.13
C PHE A 204 11.38 -17.43 2.04
N GLY A 205 11.25 -17.52 3.36
CA GLY A 205 12.33 -17.29 4.34
C GLY A 205 13.26 -18.48 4.57
N HIS A 206 13.17 -19.48 3.70
CA HIS A 206 14.16 -20.54 3.48
C HIS A 206 14.65 -20.42 2.03
N PRO A 207 15.88 -20.85 1.69
CA PRO A 207 16.34 -20.92 0.31
C PRO A 207 15.56 -22.03 -0.42
N VAL A 208 14.38 -21.68 -0.94
CA VAL A 208 13.63 -22.56 -1.83
C VAL A 208 14.43 -22.65 -3.13
N HIS A 209 15.11 -23.77 -3.32
CA HIS A 209 15.66 -24.14 -4.63
C HIS A 209 14.52 -24.49 -5.58
N VAL A 210 13.75 -23.47 -5.98
CA VAL A 210 12.95 -23.51 -7.20
C VAL A 210 13.95 -23.64 -8.34
N GLU A 211 14.03 -24.81 -8.95
CA GLU A 211 14.82 -24.98 -10.17
C GLU A 211 14.31 -23.98 -11.22
N PRO A 212 15.19 -23.13 -11.80
CA PRO A 212 14.77 -21.99 -12.63
C PRO A 212 13.83 -22.35 -13.78
N ASP A 213 13.94 -23.57 -14.29
CA ASP A 213 13.34 -24.04 -15.54
C ASP A 213 11.82 -24.33 -15.45
N SER A 214 11.13 -23.85 -14.41
CA SER A 214 9.68 -24.08 -14.25
C SER A 214 8.92 -22.86 -13.70
N LYS A 215 8.63 -21.91 -14.61
CA LYS A 215 7.68 -20.79 -14.44
C LYS A 215 6.42 -21.21 -13.67
N ALA A 216 5.82 -22.35 -14.03
CA ALA A 216 4.65 -22.91 -13.35
C ALA A 216 4.85 -23.10 -11.83
N LYS A 217 5.93 -23.76 -11.38
CA LYS A 217 6.18 -23.99 -9.94
C LYS A 217 6.33 -22.67 -9.17
N ALA A 218 6.94 -21.66 -9.78
CA ALA A 218 7.06 -20.34 -9.17
C ALA A 218 5.70 -19.63 -9.06
N SER A 219 4.87 -19.71 -10.11
CA SER A 219 3.49 -19.20 -10.10
C SER A 219 2.62 -19.93 -9.07
N ASP A 220 2.73 -21.25 -8.94
CA ASP A 220 1.97 -22.06 -7.98
C ASP A 220 2.37 -21.74 -6.52
N LEU A 221 3.68 -21.62 -6.25
CA LEU A 221 4.22 -21.22 -4.94
C LEU A 221 3.73 -19.82 -4.54
N TRP A 222 3.81 -18.86 -5.47
CA TRP A 222 3.34 -17.50 -5.25
C TRP A 222 1.82 -17.43 -5.01
N ARG A 223 1.04 -18.15 -5.82
CA ARG A 223 -0.41 -18.27 -5.69
C ARG A 223 -0.81 -18.88 -4.35
N GLY A 224 -0.10 -19.92 -3.88
CA GLY A 224 -0.30 -20.51 -2.56
C GLY A 224 -0.11 -19.52 -1.41
N TYR A 225 0.98 -18.75 -1.44
CA TYR A 225 1.23 -17.67 -0.48
C TYR A 225 0.12 -16.61 -0.49
N LEU A 226 -0.30 -16.15 -1.68
CA LEU A 226 -1.36 -15.15 -1.81
C LEU A 226 -2.72 -15.64 -1.28
N ASN A 227 -3.05 -16.91 -1.50
CA ASN A 227 -4.29 -17.52 -1.01
C ASN A 227 -4.30 -17.59 0.52
N GLU A 228 -3.19 -17.99 1.16
CA GLU A 228 -3.06 -17.93 2.63
C GLU A 228 -3.05 -16.50 3.18
N LEU A 229 -2.48 -15.54 2.43
CA LEU A 229 -2.47 -14.13 2.82
C LEU A 229 -3.87 -13.51 2.77
N LEU A 230 -4.68 -13.81 1.76
CA LEU A 230 -6.07 -13.33 1.71
C LEU A 230 -6.89 -13.86 2.90
N ILE A 231 -6.77 -15.16 3.21
CA ILE A 231 -7.42 -15.76 4.39
C ILE A 231 -6.97 -15.05 5.67
N LEU A 232 -5.67 -14.78 5.83
CA LEU A 232 -5.12 -14.08 6.99
C LEU A 232 -5.62 -12.62 7.12
N LEU A 233 -5.79 -11.92 5.99
CA LEU A 233 -6.31 -10.55 5.97
C LEU A 233 -7.80 -10.53 6.37
N VAL A 234 -8.59 -11.51 5.93
CA VAL A 234 -9.99 -11.65 6.36
C VAL A 234 -10.07 -12.06 7.84
N GLU A 235 -9.26 -13.01 8.30
CA GLU A 235 -9.21 -13.47 9.71
C GLU A 235 -8.94 -12.32 10.67
N LYS A 236 -7.99 -11.44 10.34
CA LYS A 236 -7.63 -10.28 11.17
C LYS A 236 -8.77 -9.29 11.41
N HIS A 237 -9.76 -9.26 10.53
CA HIS A 237 -10.84 -8.25 10.53
C HIS A 237 -12.20 -8.84 10.90
N LEU A 238 -12.48 -10.10 10.52
CA LEU A 238 -13.78 -10.78 10.75
C LEU A 238 -13.69 -12.01 11.68
N GLY A 239 -12.48 -12.41 12.08
CA GLY A 239 -12.24 -13.63 12.85
C GLY A 239 -12.11 -14.90 11.99
N PRO A 240 -11.55 -15.98 12.56
CA PRO A 240 -11.22 -17.19 11.80
C PRO A 240 -12.44 -17.88 11.20
N ASP A 241 -13.53 -18.03 11.97
CA ASP A 241 -14.71 -18.78 11.51
C ASP A 241 -15.34 -18.16 10.25
N ARG A 242 -15.43 -16.81 10.20
CA ARG A 242 -15.92 -16.08 9.02
C ARG A 242 -14.93 -16.15 7.85
N ALA A 243 -13.63 -16.09 8.13
CA ALA A 243 -12.58 -16.23 7.12
C ALA A 243 -12.59 -17.63 6.47
N TYR A 244 -12.60 -18.71 7.25
CA TYR A 244 -12.65 -20.08 6.73
C TYR A 244 -13.96 -20.40 6.00
N ALA A 245 -15.08 -19.81 6.42
CA ALA A 245 -16.36 -19.95 5.71
C ALA A 245 -16.37 -19.26 4.33
N LEU A 246 -15.65 -18.15 4.18
CA LEU A 246 -15.54 -17.40 2.91
C LEU A 246 -14.37 -17.85 2.02
N ALA A 247 -13.36 -18.50 2.61
CA ALA A 247 -12.09 -18.81 1.97
C ALA A 247 -12.21 -19.48 0.59
N PRO A 248 -13.08 -20.49 0.36
CA PRO A 248 -13.15 -21.16 -0.94
C PRO A 248 -13.54 -20.20 -2.08
N GLU A 249 -14.60 -19.41 -1.91
CA GLU A 249 -15.11 -18.52 -2.96
C GLU A 249 -14.24 -17.27 -3.14
N MET A 250 -13.58 -16.79 -2.07
CA MET A 250 -12.64 -15.67 -2.15
C MET A 250 -11.32 -16.08 -2.82
N VAL A 251 -10.78 -17.26 -2.50
CA VAL A 251 -9.59 -17.83 -3.17
C VAL A 251 -9.89 -18.18 -4.63
N GLU A 252 -11.09 -18.67 -4.96
CA GLU A 252 -11.52 -18.90 -6.35
C GLU A 252 -11.60 -17.57 -7.15
N ALA A 253 -12.06 -16.48 -6.52
CA ALA A 253 -12.05 -15.15 -7.12
C ALA A 253 -10.63 -14.60 -7.32
N GLN A 254 -9.76 -14.79 -6.33
CA GLN A 254 -8.35 -14.37 -6.36
C GLN A 254 -7.55 -15.14 -7.43
N ASN A 255 -7.71 -16.47 -7.50
CA ASN A 255 -7.02 -17.30 -8.50
C ASN A 255 -7.36 -16.87 -9.93
N ARG A 256 -8.64 -16.56 -10.24
CA ARG A 256 -9.04 -16.01 -11.55
C ARG A 256 -8.35 -14.69 -11.88
N LEU A 257 -8.28 -13.76 -10.92
CA LEU A 257 -7.56 -12.50 -11.11
C LEU A 257 -6.06 -12.75 -11.38
N LEU A 258 -5.44 -13.68 -10.67
CA LEU A 258 -4.03 -14.03 -10.85
C LEU A 258 -3.76 -14.78 -12.18
N GLU A 259 -4.74 -15.55 -12.68
CA GLU A 259 -4.68 -16.20 -14.00
C GLU A 259 -4.81 -15.17 -15.12
N ASN A 260 -5.80 -14.27 -15.05
CA ASN A 260 -5.96 -13.19 -16.02
C ASN A 260 -4.74 -12.26 -16.00
N LYS A 261 -4.22 -11.87 -14.83
CA LYS A 261 -3.02 -11.04 -14.73
C LYS A 261 -1.80 -11.73 -15.36
N ALA A 262 -1.67 -13.06 -15.22
CA ALA A 262 -0.57 -13.77 -15.86
C ALA A 262 -0.65 -13.74 -17.41
N ASP A 263 -1.86 -13.75 -17.99
CA ASP A 263 -2.05 -13.51 -19.44
C ASP A 263 -1.65 -12.08 -19.84
N LEU A 264 -2.04 -11.07 -19.04
CA LEU A 264 -1.63 -9.67 -19.25
C LEU A 264 -0.12 -9.48 -19.15
N ASP A 265 0.53 -10.11 -18.16
CA ASP A 265 1.98 -10.09 -17.96
C ASP A 265 2.69 -10.73 -19.18
N ASP A 266 2.22 -11.90 -19.65
CA ASP A 266 2.78 -12.58 -20.82
C ASP A 266 2.60 -11.76 -22.12
N ARG A 267 1.43 -11.15 -22.35
CA ARG A 267 1.14 -10.29 -23.51
C ARG A 267 1.91 -8.96 -23.47
N TRP A 268 2.24 -8.47 -22.28
CA TRP A 268 3.08 -7.28 -22.08
C TRP A 268 4.55 -7.57 -22.36
N GLU A 269 5.14 -8.60 -21.76
CA GLU A 269 6.56 -8.94 -21.96
C GLU A 269 6.88 -9.38 -23.40
N THR A 270 5.90 -9.95 -24.11
CA THR A 270 6.02 -10.29 -25.55
C THR A 270 5.85 -9.10 -26.49
N GLY A 271 5.40 -7.94 -25.98
CA GLY A 271 5.11 -6.75 -26.79
C GLY A 271 3.83 -6.83 -27.63
N GLU A 272 2.96 -7.82 -27.38
CA GLU A 272 1.63 -7.93 -27.99
C GLU A 272 0.65 -6.87 -27.44
N MET A 273 0.96 -6.29 -26.28
CA MET A 273 0.14 -5.35 -25.53
C MET A 273 0.87 -4.02 -25.29
N SER A 274 0.14 -2.89 -25.38
CA SER A 274 0.66 -1.57 -24.99
C SER A 274 0.45 -1.32 -23.49
N ARG A 275 1.25 -0.42 -22.89
CA ARG A 275 1.16 -0.15 -21.45
C ARG A 275 -0.23 0.30 -21.02
N GLN A 276 -0.90 1.14 -21.81
CA GLN A 276 -2.27 1.57 -21.50
C GLN A 276 -3.23 0.38 -21.55
N ALA A 277 -3.17 -0.46 -22.60
CA ALA A 277 -4.02 -1.64 -22.71
C ALA A 277 -3.83 -2.62 -21.54
N TYR A 278 -2.59 -2.77 -21.04
CA TYR A 278 -2.32 -3.54 -19.82
C TYR A 278 -3.03 -2.94 -18.60
N MET A 279 -2.94 -1.62 -18.38
CA MET A 279 -3.60 -0.97 -17.24
C MET A 279 -5.14 -1.05 -17.35
N ASP A 280 -5.68 -0.83 -18.55
CA ASP A 280 -7.11 -0.86 -18.85
C ASP A 280 -7.70 -2.28 -18.66
N GLU A 281 -7.05 -3.33 -19.20
CA GLU A 281 -7.49 -4.72 -18.99
C GLU A 281 -7.31 -5.17 -17.52
N LEU A 282 -6.26 -4.70 -16.83
CA LEU A 282 -6.07 -4.98 -15.40
C LEU A 282 -7.16 -4.32 -14.53
N GLU A 283 -7.53 -3.05 -14.80
CA GLU A 283 -8.63 -2.36 -14.10
C GLU A 283 -9.95 -3.18 -14.17
N ILE A 284 -10.26 -3.75 -15.34
CA ILE A 284 -11.46 -4.58 -15.52
C ILE A 284 -11.45 -5.77 -14.54
N HIS A 285 -10.36 -6.54 -14.51
CA HIS A 285 -10.25 -7.73 -13.66
C HIS A 285 -10.14 -7.40 -12.17
N LEU A 286 -9.50 -6.28 -11.80
CA LEU A 286 -9.55 -5.75 -10.43
C LEU A 286 -10.99 -5.40 -10.00
N GLY A 287 -11.77 -4.80 -10.90
CA GLY A 287 -13.19 -4.54 -10.70
C GLY A 287 -14.03 -5.81 -10.56
N GLU A 288 -13.72 -6.88 -11.30
CA GLU A 288 -14.38 -8.18 -11.17
C GLU A 288 -14.09 -8.87 -9.84
N PHE A 289 -12.83 -8.85 -9.40
CA PHE A 289 -12.42 -9.35 -8.08
C PHE A 289 -13.08 -8.54 -6.95
N ALA A 290 -13.08 -7.21 -7.05
CA ALA A 290 -13.76 -6.32 -6.09
C ALA A 290 -15.26 -6.62 -6.01
N ARG A 291 -15.96 -6.75 -7.16
CA ARG A 291 -17.37 -7.15 -7.25
C ARG A 291 -17.63 -8.49 -6.57
N ARG A 292 -16.81 -9.52 -6.83
CA ARG A 292 -17.01 -10.84 -6.21
C ARG A 292 -16.76 -10.81 -4.71
N CYS A 293 -15.71 -10.15 -4.25
CA CYS A 293 -15.44 -9.98 -2.82
C CYS A 293 -16.57 -9.23 -2.11
N GLN A 294 -17.09 -8.13 -2.67
CA GLN A 294 -18.21 -7.40 -2.07
C GLN A 294 -19.50 -8.24 -2.05
N ALA A 295 -19.77 -9.07 -3.06
CA ALA A 295 -20.93 -9.96 -3.05
C ALA A 295 -20.88 -11.05 -1.97
N LEU A 296 -19.69 -11.46 -1.54
CA LEU A 296 -19.46 -12.49 -0.50
C LEU A 296 -19.48 -11.91 0.93
N LEU A 297 -18.94 -10.70 1.08
CA LEU A 297 -18.77 -9.99 2.35
C LEU A 297 -20.00 -9.11 2.70
N GLY A 298 -20.65 -8.53 1.69
CA GLY A 298 -21.53 -7.38 1.89
C GLY A 298 -20.74 -6.09 2.14
N GLY A 299 -21.42 -4.95 2.14
CA GLY A 299 -20.77 -3.63 2.17
C GLY A 299 -19.92 -3.37 3.42
N ASP A 300 -20.40 -3.77 4.60
CA ASP A 300 -19.74 -3.45 5.86
C ASP A 300 -18.52 -4.34 6.13
N GLU A 301 -18.61 -5.66 5.87
CA GLU A 301 -17.44 -6.54 5.97
C GLU A 301 -16.40 -6.25 4.86
N TYR A 302 -16.83 -5.88 3.65
CA TYR A 302 -15.92 -5.45 2.58
C TYR A 302 -15.12 -4.22 3.01
N ARG A 303 -15.81 -3.20 3.54
CA ARG A 303 -15.17 -1.99 4.08
C ARG A 303 -14.28 -2.30 5.27
N ALA A 304 -14.71 -3.23 6.14
CA ALA A 304 -13.91 -3.65 7.28
C ALA A 304 -12.60 -4.32 6.85
N VAL A 305 -12.63 -5.28 5.92
CA VAL A 305 -11.44 -6.03 5.44
C VAL A 305 -10.53 -5.15 4.58
N PHE A 306 -11.07 -4.46 3.58
CA PHE A 306 -10.27 -3.76 2.55
C PHE A 306 -10.04 -2.27 2.85
N GLY A 307 -10.78 -1.68 3.79
CA GLY A 307 -10.72 -0.25 4.13
C GLY A 307 -11.40 0.68 3.10
N MET A 308 -11.91 0.14 1.99
CA MET A 308 -12.49 0.90 0.88
C MET A 308 -14.02 0.75 0.87
N GLU A 309 -14.72 1.76 0.34
CA GLU A 309 -16.07 1.56 -0.17
C GLU A 309 -16.03 0.64 -1.39
N PHE A 310 -17.13 -0.03 -1.67
CA PHE A 310 -17.30 -0.64 -2.98
C PHE A 310 -17.84 0.39 -3.99
N TRP A 311 -17.23 0.41 -5.18
CA TRP A 311 -17.66 1.13 -6.38
C TRP A 311 -17.74 0.15 -7.56
N GLU A 312 -18.29 0.58 -8.69
CA GLU A 312 -18.31 -0.26 -9.89
C GLU A 312 -17.01 -0.19 -10.73
N ASN A 313 -16.15 0.82 -10.52
CA ASN A 313 -14.97 1.11 -11.37
C ASN A 313 -13.71 1.44 -10.53
N VAL A 314 -12.65 0.60 -10.59
CA VAL A 314 -11.36 0.79 -9.87
C VAL A 314 -10.35 1.47 -10.80
N ARG A 315 -10.34 2.81 -10.89
CA ARG A 315 -9.33 3.48 -11.73
C ARG A 315 -7.93 3.37 -11.14
N ILE A 316 -7.01 2.77 -11.89
CA ILE A 316 -5.58 2.90 -11.61
C ILE A 316 -5.15 4.28 -12.17
N PRO A 317 -4.41 5.12 -11.43
CA PRO A 317 -4.04 6.45 -11.94
C PRO A 317 -3.10 6.34 -13.14
N ASP A 318 -3.41 7.07 -14.21
CA ASP A 318 -2.49 7.29 -15.33
C ASP A 318 -1.16 7.84 -14.80
N ILE A 319 -0.11 7.01 -14.84
CA ILE A 319 1.26 7.50 -14.65
C ILE A 319 1.62 8.28 -15.90
N VAL A 320 1.32 9.58 -15.83
CA VAL A 320 1.66 10.61 -16.83
C VAL A 320 3.05 10.29 -17.37
N ASP A 321 3.12 10.04 -18.68
CA ASP A 321 4.32 9.51 -19.31
C ASP A 321 5.49 10.48 -19.10
N SER A 322 6.36 10.14 -18.15
CA SER A 322 7.57 10.88 -17.87
C SER A 322 8.60 10.50 -18.92
N SER A 323 8.38 10.94 -20.16
CA SER A 323 9.27 10.77 -21.32
C SER A 323 10.55 11.61 -21.20
N VAL A 324 11.08 11.73 -19.97
CA VAL A 324 12.46 12.09 -19.65
C VAL A 324 13.29 10.89 -20.10
N GLY A 325 13.77 10.96 -21.35
CA GLY A 325 14.21 9.79 -22.09
C GLY A 325 15.25 8.92 -21.38
N ILE A 326 14.97 7.62 -21.34
CA ILE A 326 15.98 6.59 -21.10
C ILE A 326 16.83 6.51 -22.37
N ASN A 327 18.02 7.13 -22.33
CA ASN A 327 19.13 6.93 -23.27
C ASN A 327 20.22 6.12 -22.57
#